data_AF-A0A1V5KXI1-F1
#
_entry.id   AF-A0A1V5KXI1-F1
#
_cell.length_a   1.000
_cell.length_b   1.000
_cell.length_c   1.000
_cell.angle_alpha   90.00
_cell.angle_beta   90.00
_cell.angle_gamma   90.00
#
_symmetry.space_group_name_H-M   'P 1'
#
loop_
_entity.id
_entity.type
_entity.pdbx_description
1 polymer ?
#
loop_
_entity_poly.entity_id
_entity_poly.type
_entity_poly.pdbx_seq_one_letter_code
_entity_poly.pdbx_strand_id
1 'polypeptide(L)'
;MAAFRKDTIALRRGRQYLREVSGSGESWDFHYPQMLNGELRWVVAWSRIFADEEYLCAINTDPVHAIEVWVTVDRSLHPEGTSMGCVFADDGSRVGSSVRVESRNGSSVRIMVPPAGFLIFH
;
A
#
# COMPACT_ATOMS: atom_id res chain seq x y z
N MET A 1 5.62 -5.37 14.27
CA MET A 1 6.15 -5.79 12.95
C MET A 1 6.94 -7.10 12.97
N ALA A 2 7.94 -7.30 13.84
CA ALA A 2 8.77 -8.53 13.83
C ALA A 2 7.97 -9.82 14.09
N ALA A 3 7.01 -9.79 15.03
CA ALA A 3 6.10 -10.92 15.29
C ALA A 3 5.18 -11.20 14.08
N PHE A 4 4.51 -10.18 13.54
CA PHE A 4 3.66 -10.31 12.35
C PHE A 4 4.39 -10.93 11.15
N ARG A 5 5.62 -10.47 10.87
CA ARG A 5 6.46 -11.03 9.81
C ARG A 5 6.83 -12.49 10.05
N LYS A 6 6.93 -12.95 11.29
CA LYS A 6 7.26 -14.35 11.61
C LYS A 6 6.14 -15.30 11.20
N ASP A 7 4.89 -14.83 11.25
CA ASP A 7 3.71 -15.67 11.02
C ASP A 7 3.20 -15.55 9.57
N THR A 8 3.47 -14.45 8.86
CA THR A 8 3.10 -14.27 7.45
C THR A 8 4.20 -14.74 6.50
N ILE A 9 3.98 -15.83 5.74
CA ILE A 9 5.00 -16.38 4.84
C ILE A 9 5.35 -15.45 3.67
N ALA A 10 4.36 -14.78 3.07
CA ALA A 10 4.54 -13.88 1.93
C ALA A 10 5.48 -12.70 2.25
N LEU A 11 5.45 -12.20 3.50
CA LEU A 11 6.35 -11.15 3.98
C LEU A 11 7.80 -11.62 4.15
N ARG A 12 8.04 -12.93 4.19
CA ARG A 12 9.38 -13.54 4.28
C ARG A 12 9.84 -14.14 2.96
N ARG A 13 8.92 -14.66 2.16
CA ARG A 13 9.16 -15.36 0.89
C ARG A 13 8.17 -14.82 -0.13
N GLY A 14 8.65 -14.23 -1.22
CA GLY A 14 7.79 -13.60 -2.22
C GLY A 14 8.53 -12.51 -2.98
N ARG A 15 8.07 -12.22 -4.19
CA ARG A 15 8.64 -11.13 -5.00
C ARG A 15 8.15 -9.79 -4.46
N GLN A 16 9.00 -8.79 -4.56
CA GLN A 16 8.70 -7.40 -4.22
C GLN A 16 8.42 -6.63 -5.51
N TYR A 17 7.26 -5.97 -5.56
CA TYR A 17 6.86 -5.13 -6.67
C TYR A 17 6.60 -3.74 -6.15
N LEU A 18 7.42 -2.77 -6.54
CA LEU A 18 7.13 -1.37 -6.24
C LEU A 18 5.81 -1.01 -6.92
N ARG A 19 4.96 -0.23 -6.24
CA ARG A 19 3.66 0.21 -6.76
C ARG A 19 3.67 1.69 -7.08
N GLU A 20 2.95 2.04 -8.13
CA GLU A 20 2.66 3.42 -8.47
C GLU A 20 1.63 3.96 -7.49
N VAL A 21 1.80 5.23 -7.14
CA VAL A 21 0.97 5.96 -6.20
C VAL A 21 0.46 7.23 -6.86
N SER A 22 -0.73 7.70 -6.48
CA SER A 22 -1.33 8.93 -6.98
C SER A 22 -2.08 9.66 -5.87
N GLY A 23 -1.98 10.99 -5.82
CA GLY A 23 -2.75 11.81 -4.88
C GLY A 23 -4.18 12.07 -5.38
N SER A 24 -4.36 12.20 -6.69
CA SER A 24 -5.65 12.55 -7.32
C SER A 24 -6.50 11.32 -7.71
N GLY A 25 -5.85 10.21 -8.07
CA GLY A 25 -6.48 9.03 -8.67
C GLY A 25 -6.74 9.15 -10.17
N GLU A 26 -6.22 10.20 -10.82
CA GLU A 26 -6.23 10.37 -12.26
C GLU A 26 -5.07 9.60 -12.91
N SER A 27 -5.27 9.06 -14.11
CA SER A 27 -4.29 8.16 -14.75
C SER A 27 -2.90 8.77 -14.97
N TRP A 28 -2.82 10.09 -15.18
CA TRP A 28 -1.56 10.82 -15.38
C TRP A 28 -0.76 11.07 -14.09
N ASP A 29 -1.38 10.88 -12.93
CA ASP A 29 -0.81 11.17 -11.61
C ASP A 29 -0.30 9.90 -10.91
N PHE A 30 -0.42 8.72 -11.54
CA PHE A 30 0.20 7.51 -11.04
C PHE A 30 1.67 7.49 -11.41
N HIS A 31 2.53 7.45 -10.39
CA HIS A 31 3.97 7.38 -10.59
C HIS A 31 4.65 6.66 -9.43
N TYR A 32 5.86 6.18 -9.68
CA TYR A 32 6.73 5.71 -8.59
C TYR A 32 7.21 6.88 -7.72
N PRO A 33 7.56 6.64 -6.45
CA PRO A 33 8.08 7.68 -5.57
C PRO A 33 9.30 8.37 -6.18
N GLN A 34 9.32 9.70 -6.14
CA GLN A 34 10.43 10.52 -6.63
C GLN A 34 10.91 11.46 -5.52
N MET A 35 12.22 11.61 -5.39
CA MET A 35 12.80 12.57 -4.45
C MET A 35 12.58 13.99 -4.97
N LEU A 36 12.14 14.88 -4.11
CA LEU A 36 12.06 16.31 -4.38
C LEU A 36 13.06 17.03 -3.47
N ASN A 37 13.99 17.78 -4.05
CA ASN A 37 15.00 18.54 -3.31
C ASN A 37 15.82 17.68 -2.31
N GLY A 38 16.08 16.41 -2.64
CA GLY A 38 16.87 15.51 -1.79
C GLY A 38 16.08 14.85 -0.66
N GLU A 39 14.78 15.13 -0.53
CA GLU A 39 13.90 14.48 0.43
C GLU A 39 12.76 13.73 -0.28
N LEU A 40 12.30 12.64 0.32
CA LEU A 40 11.06 11.99 -0.06
C LEU A 40 10.09 12.18 1.11
N ARG A 41 9.04 12.97 0.89
CA ARG A 41 7.94 13.19 1.83
C ARG A 41 6.63 12.74 1.20
N TRP A 42 6.56 11.43 0.99
CA TRP A 42 5.47 10.80 0.27
C TRP A 42 5.21 9.37 0.74
N VAL A 43 4.17 8.74 0.20
CA VAL A 43 3.91 7.31 0.41
C VAL A 43 4.77 6.49 -0.54
N VAL A 44 5.52 5.55 0.02
CA VAL A 44 6.19 4.48 -0.73
C VAL A 44 5.41 3.20 -0.51
N ALA A 45 4.91 2.61 -1.59
CA ALA A 45 4.15 1.37 -1.52
C ALA A 45 4.75 0.27 -2.38
N TRP A 46 4.66 -0.95 -1.89
CA TRP A 46 5.12 -2.13 -2.61
C TRP A 46 4.28 -3.35 -2.21
N SER A 47 4.16 -4.28 -3.13
CA SER A 47 3.48 -5.54 -2.92
C SER A 47 4.46 -6.66 -2.65
N ARG A 48 4.08 -7.55 -1.74
CA ARG A 48 4.69 -8.86 -1.54
C ARG A 48 3.73 -9.90 -2.10
N ILE A 49 4.12 -10.54 -3.21
CA ILE A 49 3.28 -11.55 -3.86
C ILE A 49 3.94 -12.92 -3.72
N PHE A 50 3.18 -13.89 -3.22
CA PHE A 50 3.58 -15.28 -3.08
C PHE A 50 2.34 -16.19 -3.07
N ALA A 51 2.34 -17.23 -3.92
CA ALA A 51 1.27 -18.22 -3.99
C ALA A 51 -0.14 -17.60 -4.12
N ASP A 52 -0.28 -16.66 -5.06
CA ASP A 52 -1.53 -15.94 -5.35
C ASP A 52 -2.08 -15.07 -4.20
N GLU A 53 -1.29 -14.85 -3.14
CA GLU A 53 -1.57 -13.85 -2.13
C GLU A 53 -0.74 -12.59 -2.37
N GLU A 54 -1.39 -11.43 -2.27
CA GLU A 54 -0.74 -10.12 -2.29
C GLU A 54 -0.88 -9.43 -0.92
N TYR A 55 0.26 -9.00 -0.38
CA TYR A 55 0.30 -8.09 0.76
C TYR A 55 0.80 -6.75 0.28
N LEU A 56 -0.09 -5.76 0.22
CA LEU A 56 0.27 -4.38 -0.08
C LEU A 56 0.83 -3.72 1.19
N CYS A 57 2.10 -3.34 1.14
CA CYS A 57 2.80 -2.60 2.18
C CYS A 57 2.88 -1.14 1.78
N ALA A 58 2.65 -0.21 2.72
CA ALA A 58 2.79 1.22 2.48
C ALA A 58 3.43 1.92 3.68
N ILE A 59 4.45 2.75 3.43
CA ILE A 59 5.07 3.63 4.43
C ILE A 59 4.92 5.09 4.01
N ASN A 60 4.55 5.95 4.95
CA ASN A 60 4.62 7.39 4.76
C ASN A 60 5.97 7.90 5.27
N THR A 61 6.71 8.58 4.40
CA THR A 61 8.01 9.17 4.72
C THR A 61 7.93 10.60 5.22
N ASP A 62 6.76 11.25 5.15
CA ASP A 62 6.51 12.53 5.82
C ASP A 62 6.29 12.28 7.33
N PRO A 63 7.10 12.88 8.22
CA PRO A 63 7.00 12.65 9.65
C PRO A 63 5.93 13.52 10.35
N VAL A 64 5.30 14.45 9.63
CA VAL A 64 4.38 15.45 10.18
C VAL A 64 2.95 15.24 9.69
N HIS A 65 2.76 14.92 8.41
CA HIS A 65 1.45 14.90 7.77
C HIS A 65 1.02 13.49 7.39
N ALA A 66 -0.25 13.17 7.64
CA ALA A 66 -0.88 12.00 7.05
C ALA A 66 -1.07 12.26 5.55
N ILE A 67 -0.88 11.23 4.73
CA ILE A 67 -1.03 11.32 3.28
C ILE A 67 -2.05 10.28 2.84
N GLU A 68 -3.06 10.74 2.09
CA GLU A 68 -4.02 9.88 1.41
C GLU A 68 -3.64 9.73 -0.06
N VAL A 69 -3.54 8.49 -0.52
CA VAL A 69 -3.15 8.17 -1.90
C VAL A 69 -3.95 6.99 -2.44
N TRP A 70 -4.05 6.94 -3.75
CA TRP A 70 -4.32 5.74 -4.52
C TRP A 70 -3.03 4.95 -4.71
N VAL A 71 -3.13 3.63 -4.60
CA VAL A 71 -2.00 2.72 -4.79
C VAL A 71 -2.42 1.57 -5.68
N THR A 72 -1.63 1.28 -6.71
CA THR A 72 -1.91 0.15 -7.60
C THR A 72 -1.70 -1.19 -6.90
N VAL A 73 -2.53 -2.17 -7.26
CA VAL A 73 -2.47 -3.57 -6.79
C VAL A 73 -2.48 -4.52 -7.97
N ASP A 74 -2.22 -5.81 -7.76
CA ASP A 74 -2.30 -6.79 -8.84
C ASP A 74 -3.76 -6.98 -9.25
N ARG A 75 -4.07 -6.62 -10.49
CA ARG A 75 -5.44 -6.70 -11.01
C ARG A 75 -5.97 -8.13 -11.10
N SER A 76 -5.10 -9.12 -11.34
CA SER A 76 -5.52 -10.51 -11.43
C SER A 76 -5.89 -11.08 -10.07
N LEU A 77 -5.24 -10.61 -9.00
CA LEU A 77 -5.55 -10.99 -7.61
C LEU A 77 -6.68 -10.14 -7.02
N HIS A 78 -6.76 -8.87 -7.41
CA HIS A 78 -7.72 -7.89 -6.89
C HIS A 78 -8.48 -7.20 -8.04
N PRO A 79 -9.53 -7.83 -8.58
CA PRO A 79 -10.41 -7.19 -9.55
C PRO A 79 -11.27 -6.10 -8.89
N GLU A 80 -11.80 -5.19 -9.72
CA GLU A 80 -12.73 -4.13 -9.28
C GLU A 80 -13.90 -4.68 -8.46
N GLY A 81 -14.29 -3.95 -7.42
CA GLY A 81 -15.41 -4.30 -6.54
C GLY A 81 -15.04 -5.27 -5.41
N THR A 82 -13.83 -5.83 -5.42
CA THR A 82 -13.28 -6.54 -4.26
C THR A 82 -12.76 -5.57 -3.20
N SER A 83 -12.23 -6.11 -2.10
CA SER A 83 -11.66 -5.31 -1.01
C SER A 83 -10.41 -5.95 -0.45
N MET A 84 -9.50 -5.14 0.05
CA MET A 84 -8.36 -5.60 0.85
C MET A 84 -8.56 -5.20 2.31
N GLY A 85 -8.27 -6.12 3.23
CA GLY A 85 -8.34 -5.88 4.68
C GLY A 85 -7.03 -5.33 5.22
N CYS A 86 -7.10 -4.35 6.13
CA CYS A 86 -5.93 -3.91 6.88
C CYS A 86 -5.57 -4.97 7.92
N VAL A 87 -4.42 -5.61 7.72
CA VAL A 87 -3.92 -6.70 8.59
C VAL A 87 -2.83 -6.21 9.55
N PHE A 88 -2.25 -5.05 9.29
CA PHE A 88 -1.28 -4.41 10.17
C PHE A 88 -1.32 -2.90 10.03
N ALA A 89 -1.23 -2.21 11.16
CA ALA A 89 -0.93 -0.79 11.27
C ALA A 89 0.02 -0.59 12.46
N ASP A 90 0.99 0.32 12.33
CA ASP A 90 1.99 0.58 13.36
C ASP A 90 1.39 1.14 14.66
N ASP A 91 0.43 2.05 14.54
CA ASP A 91 -0.34 2.61 15.65
C ASP A 91 -1.52 1.71 16.07
N GLY A 92 -1.68 0.54 15.43
CA GLY A 92 -2.80 -0.38 15.63
C GLY A 92 -4.15 0.16 15.16
N SER A 93 -4.21 1.39 14.66
CA SER A 93 -5.43 1.96 14.10
C SER A 93 -5.82 1.17 12.86
N ARG A 94 -7.12 1.07 12.59
CA ARG A 94 -7.65 0.49 11.34
C ARG A 94 -7.40 -1.01 11.12
N VAL A 95 -6.70 -1.75 11.98
CA VAL A 95 -6.62 -3.22 11.86
C VAL A 95 -8.03 -3.82 11.87
N GLY A 96 -8.34 -4.66 10.88
CA GLY A 96 -9.68 -5.22 10.67
C GLY A 96 -10.62 -4.35 9.82
N SER A 97 -10.23 -3.12 9.47
CA SER A 97 -10.94 -2.34 8.44
C SER A 97 -10.62 -2.87 7.04
N SER A 98 -11.41 -2.46 6.04
CA SER A 98 -11.16 -2.80 4.64
C SER A 98 -11.25 -1.58 3.72
N VAL A 99 -10.55 -1.66 2.60
CA VAL A 99 -10.58 -0.67 1.52
C VAL A 99 -11.09 -1.33 0.25
N ARG A 100 -11.89 -0.61 -0.55
CA ARG A 100 -12.40 -1.12 -1.82
C ARG A 100 -11.37 -0.97 -2.92
N VAL A 101 -11.38 -1.94 -3.83
CA VAL A 101 -10.58 -1.92 -5.06
C VAL A 101 -11.40 -1.26 -6.15
N GLU A 102 -10.82 -0.23 -6.77
CA GLU A 102 -11.42 0.51 -7.89
C GLU A 102 -10.61 0.34 -9.17
N SER A 103 -11.29 0.43 -10.32
CA SER A 103 -10.68 0.40 -11.65
C SER A 103 -9.99 1.73 -11.96
N ARG A 104 -8.84 1.96 -11.33
CA ARG A 104 -7.95 3.13 -11.52
C ARG A 104 -6.55 2.64 -11.80
N ASN A 105 -5.98 3.05 -12.93
CA ASN A 105 -4.70 2.58 -13.44
C ASN A 105 -4.58 1.03 -13.41
N GLY A 106 -5.61 0.33 -13.87
CA GLY A 106 -5.76 -1.12 -13.67
C GLY A 106 -6.66 -1.43 -12.47
N SER A 107 -6.05 -1.70 -11.31
CA SER A 107 -6.73 -1.86 -10.03
C SER A 107 -5.97 -1.08 -8.96
N SER A 108 -6.68 -0.27 -8.18
CA SER A 108 -6.07 0.51 -7.09
C SER A 108 -6.94 0.56 -5.85
N VAL A 109 -6.32 0.77 -4.69
CA VAL A 109 -6.99 1.03 -3.42
C VAL A 109 -6.65 2.43 -2.92
N ARG A 110 -7.61 3.08 -2.25
CA ARG A 110 -7.38 4.36 -1.59
C ARG A 110 -7.04 4.13 -0.12
N ILE A 111 -5.86 4.56 0.29
CA ILE A 111 -5.37 4.40 1.66
C ILE A 111 -4.92 5.74 2.23
N MET A 112 -5.11 5.91 3.53
CA MET A 112 -4.57 7.05 4.28
C MET A 112 -3.51 6.51 5.22
N VAL A 113 -2.27 6.94 5.03
CA VAL A 113 -1.12 6.49 5.81
C VAL A 113 -0.77 7.58 6.83
N PRO A 114 -0.75 7.28 8.15
CA PRO A 114 -0.39 8.25 9.19
C PRO A 114 1.01 8.86 8.98
N PRO A 115 1.34 10.00 9.63
CA PRO A 115 2.70 10.54 9.63
C PRO A 115 3.70 9.49 10.13
N ALA A 116 4.80 9.29 9.40
CA ALA A 116 5.79 8.22 9.66
C ALA A 116 5.19 6.79 9.78
N GLY A 117 3.95 6.59 9.36
CA GLY A 117 3.18 5.38 9.60
C GLY A 117 3.48 4.26 8.62
N PHE A 118 3.17 3.03 9.03
CA PHE A 118 3.33 1.83 8.19
C PHE A 118 2.11 0.93 8.26
N LEU A 119 1.54 0.62 7.10
CA LEU A 119 0.33 -0.19 6.95
C LEU A 119 0.58 -1.42 6.06
N ILE A 120 -0.14 -2.50 6.32
CA ILE A 120 -0.23 -3.67 5.44
C ILE A 120 -1.69 -4.02 5.19
N PHE A 121 -2.03 -4.24 3.92
CA PHE A 121 -3.32 -4.73 3.46
C PHE A 121 -3.16 -6.09 2.75
N HIS A 122 -4.19 -6.93 2.84
CA HIS A 122 -4.34 -8.21 2.14
C HIS A 122 -5.80 -8.42 1.76
#